data_AF-A0A161Y0M7-F1
#
_entry.id   AF-A0A161Y0M7-F1
#
_cell.length_a   1.000
_cell.length_b   1.000
_cell.length_c   1.000
_cell.angle_alpha   90.00
_cell.angle_beta   90.00
_cell.angle_gamma   90.00
#
_symmetry.space_group_name_H-M   'P 1'
#
loop_
_entity.id
_entity.type
_entity.pdbx_description
1 polymer ?
#
loop_
_entity_poly.entity_id
_entity_poly.type
_entity_poly.pdbx_seq_one_letter_code
_entity_poly.pdbx_strand_id
1 'polypeptide(L)'
;MLPSYYDNVKEHENTLLTKFFGVYKIEWKAGRKIRFVVMGNMSCTELRIHRRYDLKGSCQGRLTNKVDIRKKTTFKDLDLPSVFHMDKLLRESLPE
;
A
#
# COMPACT_ATOMS: atom_id res chain seq x y z
N MET A 1 -5.72 -18.49 -3.34
CA MET A 1 -5.39 -17.06 -3.33
C MET A 1 -5.53 -16.44 -4.73
N LEU A 2 -4.85 -16.93 -5.77
CA LEU A 2 -4.99 -16.31 -7.10
C LEU A 2 -6.41 -16.40 -7.70
N PRO A 3 -7.14 -17.53 -7.64
CA PRO A 3 -8.52 -17.58 -8.14
C PRO A 3 -9.44 -16.60 -7.40
N SER A 4 -9.44 -16.64 -6.06
CA SER A 4 -10.22 -15.71 -5.23
C SER A 4 -9.84 -14.24 -5.44
N TYR A 5 -8.57 -13.94 -5.69
CA TYR A 5 -8.12 -12.58 -6.04
C TYR A 5 -8.67 -12.16 -7.41
N TYR A 6 -8.63 -13.05 -8.40
CA TYR A 6 -9.15 -12.79 -9.72
C TYR A 6 -10.65 -12.49 -9.68
N ASP A 7 -11.42 -13.32 -8.98
CA ASP A 7 -12.86 -13.12 -8.80
C ASP A 7 -13.14 -11.78 -8.11
N ASN A 8 -12.42 -11.47 -7.03
CA ASN A 8 -12.59 -10.19 -6.33
C ASN A 8 -12.29 -8.98 -7.22
N VAL A 9 -11.17 -8.98 -7.95
CA VAL A 9 -10.78 -7.85 -8.81
C VAL A 9 -11.72 -7.70 -10.00
N LYS A 10 -12.28 -8.81 -10.49
CA LYS A 10 -13.26 -8.82 -11.58
C LYS A 10 -14.61 -8.25 -11.14
N GLU A 11 -15.07 -8.59 -9.93
CA GLU A 11 -16.35 -8.13 -9.39
C GLU A 11 -16.30 -6.70 -8.84
N HIS A 12 -15.13 -6.26 -8.35
CA HIS A 12 -14.97 -4.98 -7.66
C HIS A 12 -13.93 -4.09 -8.38
N GLU A 13 -14.37 -3.31 -9.36
CA GLU A 13 -13.50 -2.45 -10.17
C GLU A 13 -12.67 -1.46 -9.33
N ASN A 14 -13.28 -0.93 -8.27
CA ASN A 14 -12.69 0.04 -7.33
C ASN A 14 -12.08 -0.61 -6.08
N THR A 15 -11.70 -1.89 -6.14
CA THR A 15 -11.02 -2.55 -5.01
C THR A 15 -9.73 -1.83 -4.62
N LEU A 16 -9.50 -1.74 -3.30
CA LEU A 16 -8.26 -1.22 -2.72
C LEU A 16 -7.13 -2.26 -2.69
N LEU A 17 -7.41 -3.50 -3.10
CA LEU A 17 -6.39 -4.54 -3.21
C LEU A 17 -5.31 -4.16 -4.22
N THR A 18 -4.08 -4.60 -3.94
CA THR A 18 -2.95 -4.40 -4.86
C THR A 18 -3.25 -5.06 -6.20
N LYS A 19 -3.19 -4.28 -7.28
CA LYS A 19 -3.30 -4.79 -8.65
C LYS A 19 -1.99 -5.46 -9.07
N PHE A 20 -1.97 -6.79 -9.13
CA PHE A 20 -0.84 -7.58 -9.60
C PHE A 20 -0.87 -7.73 -11.13
N PHE A 21 0.25 -7.44 -11.80
CA PHE A 21 0.41 -7.57 -13.25
C PHE A 21 1.25 -8.77 -13.67
N GLY A 22 2.02 -9.35 -12.75
CA GLY A 22 2.72 -10.60 -13.00
C GLY A 22 3.71 -10.97 -11.90
N VAL A 23 4.01 -12.26 -11.81
CA VAL A 23 5.03 -12.80 -10.91
C VAL A 23 6.13 -13.42 -11.76
N TYR A 24 7.36 -13.00 -11.50
CA TYR A 24 8.51 -13.35 -12.34
C TYR A 24 9.64 -13.94 -11.50
N LYS A 25 10.46 -14.75 -12.17
CA LYS A 25 11.67 -15.34 -11.60
C LYS A 25 12.82 -15.15 -12.58
N ILE A 26 13.94 -14.61 -12.09
CA ILE A 26 15.20 -14.53 -12.83
C ILE A 26 16.20 -15.48 -12.16
N GLU A 27 16.86 -16.31 -12.96
CA GLU A 27 17.92 -17.22 -12.51
C GLU A 27 19.23 -16.89 -13.26
N TRP A 28 20.32 -16.67 -12.52
CA TRP A 28 21.66 -16.46 -13.10
C TRP A 28 22.42 -17.78 -13.20
N LYS A 29 23.39 -17.85 -14.13
CA LYS A 29 24.27 -19.03 -14.31
C LYS A 29 25.00 -19.44 -13.02
N ALA A 30 25.25 -18.49 -12.09
CA ALA A 30 25.88 -18.73 -10.78
C ALA A 30 24.88 -19.13 -9.67
N GLY A 31 23.67 -19.60 -10.02
CA GLY A 31 22.70 -20.15 -9.07
C GLY A 31 21.89 -19.15 -8.27
N ARG A 32 22.16 -17.84 -8.38
CA ARG A 32 21.34 -16.80 -7.73
C ARG A 32 19.95 -16.77 -8.37
N LYS A 33 18.89 -16.79 -7.54
CA LYS A 33 17.49 -16.71 -7.96
C LYS A 33 16.84 -15.50 -7.32
N ILE A 34 16.18 -14.67 -8.13
CA ILE A 34 15.37 -13.53 -7.65
C ILE A 34 13.94 -13.74 -8.10
N ARG A 35 13.00 -13.57 -7.17
CA ARG A 35 11.57 -13.57 -7.43
C ARG A 35 11.05 -12.16 -7.17
N PHE A 36 10.24 -11.66 -8.06
CA PHE A 36 9.64 -10.34 -7.91
C PHE A 36 8.25 -10.33 -8.52
N VAL A 37 7.47 -9.34 -8.10
CA VAL A 37 6.12 -9.11 -8.56
C VAL A 37 6.06 -7.73 -9.18
N VAL A 38 5.37 -7.63 -10.31
CA VAL A 38 5.03 -6.34 -10.92
C VAL A 38 3.61 -6.01 -10.47
N MET A 39 3.44 -4.82 -9.89
CA MET A 39 2.16 -4.38 -9.30
C MET A 39 1.92 -2.88 -9.52
N GLY A 40 0.67 -2.45 -9.43
CA GLY A 40 0.27 -1.06 -9.53
C GLY A 40 0.90 -0.19 -8.45
N ASN A 41 1.37 1.01 -8.81
CA ASN A 41 1.94 1.98 -7.89
C ASN A 41 0.84 2.91 -7.35
N MET A 42 0.42 2.72 -6.10
CA MET A 42 -0.59 3.54 -5.43
C MET A 42 -0.17 5.01 -5.25
N SER A 43 1.13 5.30 -5.17
CA SER A 43 1.66 6.66 -5.00
C SER A 43 1.98 7.35 -6.34
N CYS A 44 1.53 6.81 -7.47
CA CYS A 44 1.74 7.41 -8.79
C CYS A 44 0.77 8.57 -9.00
N THR A 45 1.24 9.78 -8.76
CA THR A 45 0.45 11.01 -8.93
C THR A 45 1.37 12.17 -9.31
N GLU A 46 0.86 13.13 -10.07
CA GLU A 46 1.54 14.40 -10.37
C GLU A 46 1.56 15.33 -9.14
N LEU A 47 0.68 15.08 -8.17
CA LEU A 47 0.57 15.88 -6.96
C LEU A 47 1.69 15.53 -5.97
N ARG A 48 2.17 16.54 -5.24
CA ARG A 48 3.17 16.32 -4.19
C ARG A 48 2.55 15.60 -2.99
N ILE A 49 3.04 14.40 -2.70
CA ILE A 49 2.74 13.69 -1.45
C ILE A 49 3.51 14.35 -0.30
N HIS A 50 2.78 14.98 0.62
CA HIS A 50 3.34 15.70 1.77
C HIS A 50 3.66 14.77 2.95
N ARG A 51 2.82 13.76 3.16
CA ARG A 51 2.93 12.78 4.25
C ARG A 51 2.48 11.42 3.72
N ARG A 52 3.12 10.36 4.20
CA ARG A 52 2.77 8.97 3.88
C ARG A 52 2.62 8.20 5.18
N TYR A 53 1.63 7.32 5.24
CA TYR A 53 1.36 6.46 6.39
C TYR A 53 1.29 5.00 5.94
N ASP A 54 1.89 4.10 6.71
CA ASP A 54 1.59 2.67 6.73
C ASP A 54 0.67 2.47 7.93
N LEU A 55 -0.56 2.00 7.73
CA LEU A 55 -1.57 1.81 8.77
C LEU A 55 -1.98 0.34 8.84
N LYS A 56 -2.06 -0.20 10.06
CA LYS A 56 -2.37 -1.61 10.31
C LYS A 56 -3.40 -1.84 11.42
N GLY A 57 -3.85 -0.79 12.11
CA GLY A 57 -4.81 -0.86 13.20
C GLY A 57 -4.26 -1.40 14.52
N SER A 58 -2.92 -1.53 14.66
CA SER A 58 -2.27 -2.03 15.87
C SER A 58 -1.35 -0.97 16.49
N CYS A 59 -0.90 -1.19 17.74
CA CYS A 59 -0.03 -0.26 18.46
C CYS A 59 1.43 -0.71 18.52
N GLN A 60 1.68 -2.02 18.65
CA GLN A 60 3.03 -2.54 18.87
C GLN A 60 3.93 -2.30 17.66
N GLY A 61 5.02 -1.55 17.85
CA GLY A 61 5.96 -1.20 16.77
C GLY A 61 5.38 -0.23 15.72
N ARG A 62 4.27 0.45 16.04
CA ARG A 62 3.56 1.38 15.17
C ARG A 62 3.82 2.86 15.48
N LEU A 63 4.94 3.15 16.13
CA LEU A 63 5.50 4.50 16.27
C LEU A 63 6.77 4.62 15.41
N THR A 64 6.95 5.75 14.73
CA THR A 64 8.17 6.03 13.98
C THR A 64 9.27 6.53 14.90
N ASN A 65 10.51 6.14 14.62
CA ASN A 65 11.66 6.67 15.36
C ASN A 65 11.85 8.15 15.03
N LYS A 66 11.78 9.02 16.04
CA LYS A 66 11.86 10.49 15.87
C LYS A 66 13.19 10.97 15.31
N VAL A 67 14.27 10.21 15.50
CA VAL A 67 15.62 10.53 15.00
C VAL A 67 15.71 10.37 13.46
N ASP A 68 14.82 9.58 12.86
CA ASP A 68 14.85 9.21 11.45
C ASP A 68 13.80 9.95 10.59
N ILE A 69 13.18 11.01 11.12
CA ILE A 69 12.16 11.76 10.40
C ILE A 69 12.82 12.60 9.29
N ARG A 70 12.59 12.17 8.05
CA ARG A 70 13.01 12.82 6.80
C ARG A 70 11.78 13.14 5.97
N LYS A 71 11.94 13.94 4.91
CA LYS A 71 10.85 14.32 3.99
C LYS A 71 10.10 13.13 3.35
N LYS A 72 10.73 11.96 3.24
CA LYS A 72 10.14 10.75 2.64
C LYS A 72 9.77 9.67 3.67
N THR A 73 9.77 10.00 4.97
CA THR A 73 9.42 9.04 6.01
C THR A 73 7.98 8.58 5.86
N THR A 74 7.78 7.27 5.98
CA THR A 74 6.47 6.64 6.08
C THR A 74 6.12 6.52 7.56
N PHE A 75 5.19 7.34 8.02
CA PHE A 75 4.66 7.32 9.39
C PHE A 75 3.80 6.09 9.64
N LYS A 76 3.49 5.80 10.90
CA LYS A 76 2.71 4.63 11.32
C LYS A 76 1.49 5.04 12.15
N ASP A 77 0.74 4.06 12.64
CA ASP A 77 -0.55 4.27 13.33
C ASP A 77 -0.47 5.25 14.51
N LEU A 78 0.56 5.18 15.34
CA LEU A 78 0.71 6.06 16.51
C LEU A 78 1.22 7.47 16.18
N ASP A 79 1.67 7.67 14.94
CA ASP A 79 2.06 8.99 14.41
C ASP A 79 0.87 9.69 13.71
N LEU A 80 -0.24 8.95 13.50
CA LEU A 80 -1.40 9.42 12.77
C LEU A 80 -2.19 10.42 13.63
N PRO A 81 -2.48 11.64 13.13
CA PRO A 81 -3.43 12.52 13.82
C PRO A 81 -4.81 11.84 13.86
N SER A 82 -5.55 12.04 14.94
CA SER A 82 -6.80 11.33 15.21
C SER A 82 -7.95 11.62 14.22
N VAL A 83 -7.82 12.60 13.32
CA VAL A 83 -8.91 13.01 12.42
C VAL A 83 -8.39 13.26 11.00
N PHE A 84 -8.99 12.58 10.03
CA PHE A 84 -8.92 12.91 8.60
C PHE A 84 -10.29 13.39 8.14
N HIS A 85 -10.34 14.57 7.55
CA HIS A 85 -11.54 15.06 6.90
C HIS A 85 -11.59 14.51 5.49
N MET A 86 -12.67 13.80 5.18
CA MET A 86 -12.97 13.25 3.87
C MET A 86 -14.37 13.71 3.46
N ASP A 87 -14.55 13.96 2.17
CA ASP A 87 -15.88 14.18 1.62
C ASP A 87 -16.82 13.01 1.97
N LYS A 88 -18.08 13.34 2.30
CA LYS A 88 -19.03 12.34 2.80
C LYS A 88 -19.32 11.27 1.75
N LEU A 89 -19.53 11.66 0.50
CA LEU A 89 -19.83 10.71 -0.59
C LEU A 89 -18.62 9.82 -0.86
N LEU A 90 -17.41 10.40 -0.85
CA LEU A 90 -16.19 9.62 -1.01
C LEU A 90 -16.03 8.59 0.11
N ARG A 91 -16.28 8.99 1.37
CA ARG A 91 -16.21 8.07 2.52
C ARG A 91 -17.21 6.93 2.39
N GLU A 92 -18.44 7.22 1.97
CA GLU A 92 -19.49 6.21 1.76
C GLU A 92 -19.18 5.27 0.58
N SER A 93 -18.34 5.71 -0.38
CA SER A 93 -17.91 4.87 -1.50
C SER A 93 -16.75 3.92 -1.19
N LEU A 94 -16.11 4.06 -0.02
CA LEU A 94 -15.02 3.17 0.35
C LEU A 94 -15.57 1.77 0.66
N PRO A 95 -14.95 0.70 0.14
CA PRO A 95 -15.33 -0.66 0.51
C PRO A 95 -15.10 -0.89 2.01
N GLU A 96 -16.04 -1.56 2.67
CA GLU A 96 -15.94 -1.97 4.08
C GLU A 96 -14.82 -2.98 4.33
#